data_AF-A0A1V4RNV3-F1
#
_entry.id   AF-A0A1V4RNV3-F1
#
_cell.length_a   1.000
_cell.length_b   1.000
_cell.length_c   1.000
_cell.angle_alpha   90.00
_cell.angle_beta   90.00
_cell.angle_gamma   90.00
#
_symmetry.space_group_name_H-M   'P 1'
#
loop_
_entity.id
_entity.type
_entity.pdbx_description
1 polymer ?
#
loop_
_entity_poly.entity_id
_entity_poly.type
_entity_poly.pdbx_seq_one_letter_code
_entity_poly.pdbx_strand_id
1 'polypeptide(L)'
;MGAHVVKCGLSPVLIDLMKRKIISHIALNGGGSIHDFEIANWGQTSEDVAQGLQNGTFGMAEETGRLINQAIRQGEQEGLGYGEALGRSLQGAPYTKKSILAVGYRMHIPVTVHVALGTDIVHQHPSASGSAIGETSYRDFRIFAHKISQIGQGGVVLNLGSAVILPEVFLKALTVVRNLGYRVEQFTTANFDMIQHYR
;
A
#
# COMPACT_ATOMS: atom_id res chain seq x y z
N MET A 1 4.57 -2.02 -4.68
CA MET A 1 5.49 -0.90 -4.86
C MET A 1 5.65 -0.11 -3.56
N GLY A 2 6.81 0.55 -3.39
CA GLY A 2 7.03 1.46 -2.27
C GLY A 2 6.78 2.94 -2.59
N ALA A 3 7.07 3.79 -1.60
CA ALA A 3 6.65 5.18 -1.55
C ALA A 3 7.24 6.12 -2.62
N HIS A 4 8.44 5.82 -3.11
CA HIS A 4 9.11 6.68 -4.09
C HIS A 4 8.44 6.69 -5.47
N VAL A 5 7.73 5.61 -5.84
CA VAL A 5 6.95 5.58 -7.09
C VAL A 5 5.87 6.67 -7.09
N VAL A 6 5.20 6.83 -5.95
CA VAL A 6 4.19 7.87 -5.73
C VAL A 6 4.86 9.25 -5.64
N LYS A 7 5.96 9.37 -4.89
CA LYS A 7 6.72 10.63 -4.73
C LYS A 7 7.23 11.19 -6.07
N CYS A 8 7.64 10.33 -6.99
CA CYS A 8 8.07 10.72 -8.34
C CYS A 8 6.91 11.05 -9.29
N GLY A 9 5.67 11.11 -8.81
CA GLY A 9 4.52 11.52 -9.61
C GLY A 9 4.02 10.47 -10.61
N LEU A 10 4.31 9.19 -10.40
CA LEU A 10 3.93 8.11 -11.33
C LEU A 10 2.50 7.58 -11.11
N SER A 11 1.78 8.04 -10.08
CA SER A 11 0.39 7.61 -9.82
C SER A 11 -0.54 7.73 -11.04
N PRO A 12 -0.51 8.80 -11.86
CA PRO A 12 -1.37 8.89 -13.05
C PRO A 12 -1.12 7.79 -14.08
N VAL A 13 0.14 7.33 -14.23
CA VAL A 13 0.49 6.23 -15.15
C VAL A 13 -0.11 4.92 -14.63
N LEU A 14 0.05 4.64 -13.34
CA LEU A 14 -0.49 3.44 -12.71
C LEU A 14 -2.02 3.42 -12.77
N ILE A 15 -2.66 4.56 -12.53
CA ILE A 15 -4.11 4.73 -12.66
C ILE A 15 -4.58 4.49 -14.09
N ASP A 16 -3.83 4.95 -15.10
CA ASP A 16 -4.16 4.66 -16.50
C ASP A 16 -4.06 3.16 -16.82
N LEU A 17 -3.02 2.47 -16.32
CA LEU A 17 -2.89 1.02 -16.45
C LEU A 17 -3.99 0.24 -15.73
N MET A 18 -4.45 0.73 -14.56
CA MET A 18 -5.63 0.19 -13.87
C MET A 18 -6.90 0.37 -14.73
N LYS A 19 -7.11 1.55 -15.32
CA LYS A 19 -8.26 1.83 -16.21
C LYS A 19 -8.28 0.94 -17.44
N ARG A 20 -7.10 0.62 -17.99
CA ARG A 20 -6.92 -0.31 -19.11
C ARG A 20 -7.01 -1.79 -18.70
N LYS A 21 -7.27 -2.08 -17.41
CA LYS A 21 -7.33 -3.44 -16.85
C LYS A 21 -6.02 -4.23 -17.00
N ILE A 22 -4.90 -3.52 -17.16
CA ILE A 22 -3.55 -4.12 -17.21
C ILE A 22 -3.10 -4.43 -15.78
N ILE A 23 -3.35 -3.52 -14.85
CA ILE A 23 -3.11 -3.73 -13.42
C ILE A 23 -4.41 -4.18 -12.77
N SER A 24 -4.38 -5.38 -12.16
CA SER A 24 -5.53 -5.99 -11.46
C SER A 24 -5.42 -5.96 -9.94
N HIS A 25 -4.26 -5.55 -9.40
CA HIS A 25 -3.99 -5.42 -7.97
C HIS A 25 -2.78 -4.51 -7.76
N ILE A 26 -2.80 -3.68 -6.71
CA ILE A 26 -1.61 -2.93 -6.26
C ILE A 26 -1.35 -3.24 -4.78
N ALA A 27 -0.16 -3.74 -4.47
CA ALA A 27 0.32 -3.90 -3.10
C ALA A 27 1.29 -2.76 -2.76
N LEU A 28 1.04 -2.05 -1.67
CA LEU A 28 1.83 -0.92 -1.15
C LEU A 28 2.54 -1.31 0.14
N ASN A 29 3.68 -0.68 0.43
CA ASN A 29 4.14 -0.56 1.82
C ASN A 29 3.44 0.64 2.49
N GLY A 30 3.56 0.77 3.82
CA GLY A 30 2.89 1.84 4.57
C GLY A 30 3.25 3.24 4.07
N GLY A 31 4.54 3.56 3.89
CA GLY A 31 4.98 4.83 3.30
C GLY A 31 4.34 5.16 1.94
N GLY A 32 4.12 4.16 1.07
CA GLY A 32 3.43 4.36 -0.21
C GLY A 32 1.96 4.72 -0.05
N SER A 33 1.30 4.17 0.97
CA SER A 33 -0.08 4.56 1.30
C SER A 33 -0.17 5.97 1.87
N ILE A 34 0.82 6.39 2.66
CA ILE A 34 0.90 7.74 3.24
C ILE A 34 1.05 8.77 2.12
N HIS A 35 2.04 8.63 1.24
CA HIS A 35 2.23 9.58 0.14
C HIS A 35 1.00 9.67 -0.78
N ASP A 36 0.35 8.53 -1.06
CA ASP A 36 -0.85 8.54 -1.91
C ASP A 36 -2.03 9.23 -1.21
N PHE A 37 -2.18 9.02 0.10
CA PHE A 37 -3.14 9.71 0.95
C PHE A 37 -2.88 11.22 1.00
N GLU A 38 -1.62 11.64 1.12
CA GLU A 38 -1.24 13.05 1.12
C GLU A 38 -1.57 13.71 -0.22
N ILE A 39 -1.22 13.07 -1.33
CA ILE A 39 -1.57 13.54 -2.67
C ILE A 39 -3.09 13.70 -2.82
N ALA A 40 -3.89 12.76 -2.30
CA ALA A 40 -5.34 12.84 -2.39
C ALA A 40 -5.92 14.08 -1.70
N ASN A 41 -5.39 14.43 -0.53
CA ASN A 41 -5.89 15.53 0.31
C ASN A 41 -5.30 16.89 -0.08
N TRP A 42 -3.99 16.93 -0.33
CA TRP A 42 -3.23 18.19 -0.46
C TRP A 42 -2.59 18.39 -1.83
N GLY A 43 -2.57 17.35 -2.69
CA GLY A 43 -2.02 17.43 -4.04
C GLY A 43 -0.50 17.36 -4.11
N GLN A 44 0.17 17.20 -2.96
CA GLN A 44 1.62 17.08 -2.80
C GLN A 44 1.93 16.19 -1.59
N THR A 45 3.16 15.67 -1.52
CA THR A 45 3.70 14.96 -0.35
C THR A 45 4.46 15.93 0.54
N SER A 46 4.46 15.72 1.85
CA SER A 46 4.77 16.81 2.80
C SER A 46 6.22 16.86 3.32
N GLU A 47 7.08 15.90 3.00
CA GLU A 47 8.25 15.63 3.86
C GLU A 47 9.64 15.93 3.27
N ASP A 48 10.38 16.80 3.97
CA ASP A 48 11.86 16.86 3.99
C ASP A 48 12.39 16.05 5.19
N VAL A 49 12.97 14.89 4.89
CA VAL A 49 13.48 13.94 5.88
C VAL A 49 14.68 14.51 6.64
N ALA A 50 15.61 15.16 5.94
CA ALA A 50 16.88 15.57 6.52
C ALA A 50 16.67 16.69 7.55
N GLN A 51 15.84 17.67 7.21
CA GLN A 51 15.51 18.76 8.13
C GLN A 51 14.67 18.26 9.33
N GLY A 52 13.67 17.41 9.07
CA GLY A 52 12.76 16.94 10.12
C GLY A 52 13.43 16.03 11.15
N LEU A 53 14.45 15.26 10.76
CA LEU A 53 15.20 14.41 11.70
C LEU A 53 16.03 15.23 12.68
N GLN A 54 16.54 16.40 12.27
CA GLN A 54 17.38 17.24 13.14
C GLN A 54 16.61 17.88 14.29
N ASN A 55 15.33 18.20 14.07
CA ASN A 55 14.49 18.91 15.03
C ASN A 55 13.32 18.06 15.58
N GLY A 56 13.25 16.77 15.22
CA GLY A 56 12.23 15.84 15.67
C GLY A 56 10.85 16.04 15.04
N THR A 57 10.72 16.85 13.99
CA THR A 57 9.43 17.11 13.31
C THR A 57 9.13 16.14 12.17
N PHE A 58 10.09 15.29 11.78
CA PHE A 58 9.87 14.29 10.74
C PHE A 58 8.70 13.36 11.09
N GLY A 59 7.72 13.28 10.19
CA GLY A 59 6.53 12.48 10.39
C GLY A 59 5.52 13.00 11.41
N MET A 60 5.70 14.22 11.95
CA MET A 60 4.86 14.76 13.05
C MET A 60 3.65 15.57 12.56
N ALA A 61 3.27 15.44 11.28
CA ALA A 61 2.08 16.09 10.75
C ALA A 61 0.81 15.56 11.45
N GLU A 62 0.12 16.44 12.18
CA GLU A 62 -1.09 16.11 12.95
C GLU A 62 -2.17 15.54 12.04
N GLU A 63 -2.44 16.23 10.93
CA GLU A 63 -3.58 15.92 10.08
C GLU A 63 -3.39 14.56 9.39
N THR A 64 -2.20 14.30 8.84
CA THR A 64 -1.87 13.02 8.20
C THR A 64 -1.99 11.87 9.20
N GLY A 65 -1.36 12.02 10.38
CA GLY A 65 -1.39 11.00 11.44
C GLY A 65 -2.79 10.72 11.95
N ARG A 66 -3.56 11.76 12.30
CA ARG A 66 -4.92 11.61 12.82
C ARG A 66 -5.87 11.03 11.78
N LEU A 67 -5.89 11.53 10.55
CA LEU A 67 -6.86 11.11 9.53
C LEU A 67 -6.63 9.67 9.06
N ILE A 68 -5.37 9.26 8.84
CA ILE A 68 -5.04 7.87 8.48
C ILE A 68 -5.45 6.95 9.63
N ASN A 69 -5.02 7.23 10.86
CA ASN A 69 -5.34 6.38 12.00
C ASN A 69 -6.85 6.29 12.26
N GLN A 70 -7.61 7.37 12.06
CA GLN A 70 -9.08 7.35 12.14
C GLN A 70 -9.68 6.42 11.09
N ALA A 71 -9.24 6.53 9.83
CA ALA A 71 -9.70 5.68 8.75
C ALA A 71 -9.40 4.19 9.00
N ILE A 72 -8.21 3.88 9.54
CA ILE A 72 -7.82 2.51 9.89
C ILE A 72 -8.66 1.93 11.03
N ARG A 73 -8.93 2.71 12.09
CA ARG A 73 -9.81 2.29 13.19
C ARG A 73 -11.24 2.06 12.72
N GLN A 74 -11.76 2.89 11.83
CA GLN A 74 -13.07 2.67 11.21
C GLN A 74 -13.07 1.42 10.33
N GLY A 75 -12.02 1.23 9.52
CA GLY A 75 -11.86 0.05 8.67
C GLY A 75 -11.80 -1.26 9.46
N GLU A 76 -11.13 -1.29 10.61
CA GLU A 76 -11.13 -2.44 11.52
C GLU A 76 -12.57 -2.80 11.95
N GLN A 77 -13.35 -1.81 12.38
CA GLN A 77 -14.72 -2.01 12.88
C GLN A 77 -15.67 -2.58 11.81
N GLU A 78 -15.41 -2.28 10.54
CA GLU A 78 -16.25 -2.72 9.42
C GLU A 78 -15.65 -3.92 8.67
N GLY A 79 -14.49 -4.42 9.10
CA GLY A 79 -13.81 -5.55 8.48
C GLY A 79 -13.24 -5.24 7.10
N LEU A 80 -12.73 -4.02 6.88
CA LEU A 80 -12.01 -3.61 5.66
C LEU A 80 -10.52 -3.92 5.76
N GLY A 81 -9.88 -4.06 4.60
CA GLY A 81 -8.42 -4.04 4.49
C GLY A 81 -7.86 -2.63 4.70
N TYR A 82 -6.58 -2.49 5.04
CA TYR A 82 -5.94 -1.19 5.29
C TYR A 82 -6.06 -0.27 4.07
N GLY A 83 -5.71 -0.75 2.88
CA GLY A 83 -5.80 0.03 1.66
C GLY A 83 -7.24 0.35 1.24
N GLU A 84 -8.19 -0.55 1.49
CA GLU A 84 -9.61 -0.31 1.26
C GLU A 84 -10.18 0.76 2.21
N ALA A 85 -9.81 0.70 3.49
CA ALA A 85 -10.21 1.68 4.50
C ALA A 85 -9.75 3.10 4.12
N LEU A 86 -8.50 3.24 3.67
CA LEU A 86 -8.00 4.51 3.16
C LEU A 86 -8.66 4.93 1.85
N GLY A 87 -8.78 4.01 0.88
CA GLY A 87 -9.42 4.32 -0.40
C GLY A 87 -10.85 4.82 -0.22
N ARG A 88 -11.57 4.29 0.76
CA ARG A 88 -12.92 4.74 1.13
C ARG A 88 -12.92 6.11 1.82
N SER A 89 -12.05 6.34 2.80
CA SER A 89 -11.99 7.64 3.50
C SER A 89 -11.63 8.79 2.56
N LEU A 90 -10.92 8.48 1.47
CA LEU A 90 -10.50 9.44 0.46
C LEU A 90 -11.58 9.83 -0.56
N GLN A 91 -12.79 9.23 -0.58
CA GLN A 91 -13.77 9.52 -1.64
C GLN A 91 -14.26 10.98 -1.69
N GLY A 92 -14.05 11.78 -0.64
CA GLY A 92 -14.33 13.22 -0.61
C GLY A 92 -13.12 14.14 -0.82
N ALA A 93 -11.91 13.59 -1.02
CA ALA A 93 -10.70 14.39 -1.06
C ALA A 93 -10.55 15.20 -2.38
N PRO A 94 -9.95 16.41 -2.35
CA PRO A 94 -9.89 17.31 -3.52
C PRO A 94 -9.20 16.71 -4.75
N TYR A 95 -8.22 15.83 -4.54
CA TYR A 95 -7.38 15.26 -5.60
C TYR A 95 -7.57 13.74 -5.75
N THR A 96 -8.75 13.21 -5.44
CA THR A 96 -9.10 11.78 -5.58
C THR A 96 -8.66 11.13 -6.89
N LYS A 97 -8.70 11.85 -8.01
CA LYS A 97 -8.31 11.34 -9.35
C LYS A 97 -6.80 11.06 -9.48
N LYS A 98 -5.97 11.58 -8.56
CA LYS A 98 -4.52 11.39 -8.52
C LYS A 98 -4.09 10.29 -7.53
N SER A 99 -4.99 9.82 -6.67
CA SER A 99 -4.72 8.81 -5.65
C SER A 99 -5.07 7.42 -6.13
N ILE A 100 -4.10 6.52 -6.02
CA ILE A 100 -4.23 5.10 -6.34
C ILE A 100 -5.23 4.41 -5.40
N LEU A 101 -5.18 4.73 -4.10
CA LEU A 101 -6.12 4.23 -3.10
C LEU A 101 -7.56 4.63 -3.44
N ALA A 102 -7.79 5.93 -3.69
CA ALA A 102 -9.12 6.45 -3.99
C ALA A 102 -9.67 5.91 -5.33
N VAL A 103 -8.82 5.82 -6.35
CA VAL A 103 -9.20 5.24 -7.65
C VAL A 103 -9.45 3.74 -7.55
N GLY A 104 -8.60 3.00 -6.83
CA GLY A 104 -8.74 1.56 -6.63
C GLY A 104 -10.07 1.20 -5.96
N TYR A 105 -10.41 1.93 -4.89
CA TYR A 105 -11.70 1.78 -4.20
C TYR A 105 -12.88 1.97 -5.16
N ARG A 106 -12.90 3.07 -5.93
CA ARG A 106 -13.99 3.38 -6.87
C ARG A 106 -14.09 2.38 -8.02
N MET A 107 -12.97 1.80 -8.45
CA MET A 107 -12.93 0.84 -9.55
C MET A 107 -13.10 -0.62 -9.11
N HIS A 108 -13.22 -0.87 -7.81
CA HIS A 108 -13.19 -2.21 -7.23
C HIS A 108 -11.94 -3.00 -7.64
N ILE A 109 -10.80 -2.31 -7.79
CA ILE A 109 -9.49 -2.91 -7.99
C ILE A 109 -8.78 -2.91 -6.63
N PRO A 110 -8.44 -4.09 -6.07
CA PRO A 110 -7.82 -4.15 -4.75
C PRO A 110 -6.50 -3.37 -4.69
N VAL A 111 -6.40 -2.51 -3.68
CA VAL A 111 -5.16 -1.86 -3.27
C VAL A 111 -4.92 -2.30 -1.83
N THR A 112 -3.86 -3.06 -1.59
CA THR A 112 -3.49 -3.57 -0.26
C THR A 112 -2.29 -2.81 0.27
N VAL A 113 -2.21 -2.63 1.58
CA VAL A 113 -1.09 -1.99 2.27
C VAL A 113 -0.52 -2.98 3.30
N HIS A 114 0.76 -3.26 3.16
CA HIS A 114 1.50 -4.17 4.03
C HIS A 114 2.42 -3.34 4.93
N VAL A 115 1.94 -3.11 6.14
CA VAL A 115 2.58 -2.22 7.12
C VAL A 115 3.79 -2.92 7.76
N ALA A 116 4.89 -2.18 7.89
CA ALA A 116 5.98 -2.54 8.77
C ALA A 116 5.87 -1.68 10.03
N LEU A 117 5.50 -2.30 11.15
CA LEU A 117 5.25 -1.58 12.40
C LEU A 117 6.50 -0.84 12.87
N GLY A 118 6.34 0.43 13.21
CA GLY A 118 7.43 1.33 13.61
C GLY A 118 8.16 2.02 12.45
N THR A 119 7.89 1.69 11.18
CA THR A 119 8.56 2.36 10.04
C THR A 119 7.79 3.55 9.48
N ASP A 120 6.46 3.53 9.62
CA ASP A 120 5.59 4.53 9.03
C ASP A 120 5.29 5.67 10.01
N ILE A 121 5.28 6.91 9.49
CA ILE A 121 5.15 8.14 10.29
C ILE A 121 3.84 8.22 11.10
N VAL A 122 2.82 7.46 10.71
CA VAL A 122 1.52 7.48 11.41
C VAL A 122 1.55 6.74 12.74
N HIS A 123 2.59 5.92 12.99
CA HIS A 123 2.71 5.10 14.19
C HIS A 123 3.09 5.90 15.44
N GLN A 124 3.81 7.02 15.28
CA GLN A 124 4.20 7.89 16.41
C GLN A 124 3.06 8.81 16.88
N HIS A 125 1.97 8.90 16.10
CA HIS A 125 0.84 9.73 16.46
C HIS A 125 0.03 9.12 17.63
N PRO A 126 -0.43 9.91 18.63
CA PRO A 126 -1.15 9.38 19.80
C PRO A 126 -2.43 8.59 19.50
N SER A 127 -3.01 8.80 18.32
CA SER A 127 -4.22 8.08 17.89
C SER A 127 -3.94 6.72 17.24
N ALA A 128 -2.67 6.33 17.08
CA ALA A 128 -2.30 5.05 16.50
C ALA A 128 -2.83 3.88 17.35
N SER A 129 -3.38 2.87 16.70
CA SER A 129 -3.89 1.66 17.35
C SER A 129 -3.22 0.44 16.74
N GLY A 130 -2.37 -0.23 17.52
CA GLY A 130 -1.65 -1.42 17.06
C GLY A 130 -2.58 -2.55 16.62
N SER A 131 -3.73 -2.72 17.29
CA SER A 131 -4.74 -3.71 16.88
C SER A 131 -5.35 -3.36 15.53
N ALA A 132 -5.79 -2.11 15.33
CA ALA A 132 -6.41 -1.68 14.09
C ALA A 132 -5.45 -1.76 12.91
N ILE A 133 -4.20 -1.31 13.11
CA ILE A 133 -3.14 -1.40 12.10
C ILE A 133 -2.85 -2.87 11.77
N GLY A 134 -2.65 -3.71 12.79
CA GLY A 134 -2.35 -5.12 12.63
C GLY A 134 -3.47 -5.89 11.92
N GLU A 135 -4.72 -5.73 12.36
CA GLU A 135 -5.87 -6.44 11.80
C GLU A 135 -6.13 -6.05 10.35
N THR A 136 -6.16 -4.74 10.04
CA THR A 136 -6.42 -4.27 8.67
C THR A 136 -5.28 -4.61 7.71
N SER A 137 -4.02 -4.52 8.14
CA SER A 137 -2.85 -4.94 7.34
C SER A 137 -2.80 -6.47 7.14
N TYR A 138 -3.23 -7.24 8.15
CA TYR A 138 -3.32 -8.70 8.05
C TYR A 138 -4.45 -9.14 7.12
N ARG A 139 -5.57 -8.40 7.12
CA ARG A 139 -6.65 -8.60 6.15
C ARG A 139 -6.18 -8.33 4.73
N ASP A 140 -5.39 -7.27 4.53
CA ASP A 140 -4.76 -6.98 3.25
C ASP A 140 -3.80 -8.08 2.78
N PHE A 141 -3.06 -8.72 3.70
CA PHE A 141 -2.28 -9.93 3.37
C PHE A 141 -3.17 -11.05 2.82
N ARG A 142 -4.33 -11.32 3.43
CA ARG A 142 -5.27 -12.35 2.96
C ARG A 142 -5.86 -12.00 1.58
N ILE A 143 -6.23 -10.75 1.36
CA ILE A 143 -6.71 -10.25 0.06
C ILE A 143 -5.63 -10.44 -1.02
N PHE A 144 -4.39 -10.07 -0.69
CA PHE A 144 -3.27 -10.25 -1.60
C PHE A 144 -2.99 -11.73 -1.88
N ALA A 145 -2.98 -12.60 -0.87
CA ALA A 145 -2.81 -14.04 -1.05
C ALA A 145 -3.91 -14.64 -1.96
N HIS A 146 -5.16 -14.21 -1.78
CA HIS A 146 -6.25 -14.62 -2.69
C HIS A 146 -5.97 -14.17 -4.14
N LYS A 147 -5.45 -12.96 -4.35
CA LYS A 147 -5.05 -12.54 -5.70
C LYS A 147 -3.90 -13.40 -6.25
N ILE A 148 -2.91 -13.73 -5.43
CA ILE A 148 -1.80 -14.61 -5.81
C ILE A 148 -2.27 -16.01 -6.18
N SER A 149 -3.39 -16.52 -5.64
CA SER A 149 -3.92 -17.81 -6.10
C SER A 149 -4.44 -17.81 -7.55
N GLN A 150 -4.60 -16.63 -8.14
CA GLN A 150 -5.14 -16.44 -9.49
C GLN A 150 -4.07 -16.04 -10.53
N ILE A 151 -2.79 -15.90 -10.15
CA ILE A 151 -1.75 -15.39 -11.08
C ILE A 151 -1.13 -16.46 -11.99
N GLY A 152 -1.47 -17.74 -11.79
CA GLY A 152 -0.92 -18.80 -12.64
C GLY A 152 -1.30 -18.60 -14.11
N GLN A 153 -0.63 -19.33 -15.01
CA GLN A 153 -0.98 -19.34 -16.44
C GLN A 153 -0.81 -17.97 -17.14
N GLY A 154 0.29 -17.26 -16.85
CA GLY A 154 0.69 -16.04 -17.55
C GLY A 154 0.58 -14.75 -16.74
N GLY A 155 0.26 -14.80 -15.45
CA GLY A 155 0.24 -13.62 -14.59
C GLY A 155 1.62 -12.98 -14.43
N VAL A 156 1.63 -11.70 -14.05
CA VAL A 156 2.85 -10.90 -13.90
C VAL A 156 2.85 -10.21 -12.53
N VAL A 157 3.98 -10.27 -11.84
CA VAL A 157 4.22 -9.59 -10.56
C VAL A 157 5.43 -8.67 -10.69
N LEU A 158 5.21 -7.38 -10.43
CA LEU A 158 6.26 -6.36 -10.52
C LEU A 158 6.55 -5.81 -9.12
N ASN A 159 7.83 -5.87 -8.70
CA ASN A 159 8.29 -5.18 -7.51
C ASN A 159 8.99 -3.86 -7.90
N LEU A 160 8.53 -2.75 -7.32
CA LEU A 160 9.01 -1.40 -7.64
C LEU A 160 9.26 -0.64 -6.33
N GLY A 161 10.53 -0.36 -6.02
CA GLY A 161 10.91 0.47 -4.87
C GLY A 161 10.53 -0.10 -3.49
N SER A 162 10.62 -1.42 -3.31
CA SER A 162 10.46 -2.08 -2.01
C SER A 162 11.43 -3.27 -1.93
N ALA A 163 12.59 -3.05 -1.32
CA ALA A 163 13.65 -4.05 -1.30
C ALA A 163 13.37 -5.22 -0.35
N VAL A 164 12.56 -5.00 0.70
CA VAL A 164 12.36 -5.98 1.78
C VAL A 164 10.89 -6.35 1.95
N ILE A 165 10.03 -5.37 2.27
CA ILE A 165 8.65 -5.64 2.73
C ILE A 165 7.84 -6.42 1.70
N LEU A 166 7.75 -5.94 0.46
CA LEU A 166 6.88 -6.55 -0.54
C LEU A 166 7.41 -7.86 -1.14
N PRO A 167 8.72 -8.03 -1.39
CA PRO A 167 9.27 -9.35 -1.70
C PRO A 167 8.95 -10.39 -0.63
N GLU A 168 9.14 -10.06 0.64
CA GLU A 168 8.83 -10.95 1.76
C GLU A 168 7.33 -11.28 1.81
N VAL A 169 6.46 -10.28 1.71
CA VAL A 169 4.99 -10.49 1.65
C VAL A 169 4.61 -11.41 0.49
N PHE A 170 5.18 -11.19 -0.70
CA PHE A 170 4.92 -12.02 -1.88
C PHE A 170 5.33 -13.48 -1.67
N LEU A 171 6.52 -13.72 -1.12
CA LEU A 171 6.99 -15.08 -0.84
C LEU A 171 6.02 -15.80 0.11
N LYS A 172 5.55 -15.12 1.16
CA LYS A 172 4.64 -15.73 2.15
C LYS A 172 3.26 -15.98 1.56
N ALA A 173 2.75 -15.05 0.76
CA ALA A 173 1.49 -15.23 0.03
C ALA A 173 1.57 -16.43 -0.93
N LEU A 174 2.63 -16.53 -1.73
CA LEU A 174 2.83 -17.63 -2.66
C LEU A 174 2.95 -18.99 -1.93
N THR A 175 3.68 -19.02 -0.82
CA THR A 175 3.81 -20.23 0.03
C THR A 175 2.44 -20.66 0.58
N VAL A 176 1.67 -19.75 1.17
CA VAL A 176 0.34 -20.06 1.73
C VAL A 176 -0.58 -20.60 0.63
N VAL A 177 -0.60 -19.94 -0.52
CA VAL A 177 -1.45 -20.32 -1.66
C VAL A 177 -1.10 -21.72 -2.18
N ARG A 178 0.19 -22.02 -2.36
CA ARG A 178 0.63 -23.37 -2.76
C ARG A 178 0.33 -24.43 -1.71
N ASN A 179 0.52 -24.09 -0.43
CA ASN A 179 0.19 -24.98 0.68
C ASN A 179 -1.31 -25.32 0.75
N LEU A 180 -2.18 -24.43 0.29
CA LEU A 180 -3.62 -24.66 0.17
C LEU A 180 -4.01 -25.46 -1.10
N GLY A 181 -3.05 -25.94 -1.89
CA GLY A 181 -3.28 -26.78 -3.06
C GLY A 181 -3.51 -26.03 -4.38
N TYR A 182 -3.43 -24.70 -4.39
CA TYR A 182 -3.54 -23.93 -5.63
C TYR A 182 -2.28 -24.09 -6.50
N ARG A 183 -2.47 -24.43 -7.78
CA ARG A 183 -1.38 -24.56 -8.76
C ARG A 183 -0.99 -23.21 -9.34
N VAL A 184 -0.14 -22.48 -8.62
CA VAL A 184 0.43 -21.20 -9.07
C VAL A 184 1.77 -21.44 -9.75
N GLU A 185 1.67 -21.70 -11.05
CA GLU A 185 2.76 -22.04 -11.97
C GLU A 185 2.70 -21.13 -13.23
N GLN A 186 3.80 -21.02 -13.96
CA GLN A 186 3.87 -20.29 -15.24
C GLN A 186 3.48 -18.80 -15.14
N PHE A 187 4.05 -18.07 -14.18
CA PHE A 187 3.92 -16.62 -14.05
C PHE A 187 5.30 -15.95 -14.11
N THR A 188 5.33 -14.66 -14.40
CA THR A 188 6.57 -13.88 -14.51
C THR A 188 6.71 -12.92 -13.33
N THR A 189 7.90 -12.85 -12.75
CA THR A 189 8.26 -11.82 -11.77
C THR A 189 9.32 -10.90 -12.36
N ALA A 190 9.26 -9.63 -11.99
CA ALA A 190 10.32 -8.68 -12.28
C ALA A 190 10.56 -7.78 -11.06
N ASN A 191 11.81 -7.74 -10.62
CA ASN A 191 12.25 -6.86 -9.54
C ASN A 191 12.97 -5.65 -10.12
N PHE A 192 12.43 -4.47 -9.88
CA PHE A 192 13.00 -3.18 -10.29
C PHE A 192 13.64 -2.43 -9.12
N ASP A 193 13.79 -3.08 -7.96
CA ASP A 193 14.62 -2.53 -6.90
C ASP A 193 16.10 -2.62 -7.32
N MET A 194 16.82 -1.50 -7.19
CA MET A 194 18.20 -1.39 -7.66
C MET A 194 19.20 -2.08 -6.71
N ILE A 195 18.75 -2.47 -5.52
CA ILE A 195 19.59 -3.13 -4.53
C ILE A 195 19.16 -4.58 -4.37
N GLN A 196 19.93 -5.49 -4.97
CA GLN A 196 19.87 -6.92 -4.66
C GLN A 196 20.58 -7.16 -3.32
N HIS A 197 19.87 -6.99 -2.21
CA HIS A 197 20.31 -7.59 -0.96
C HIS A 197 20.06 -9.11 -1.00
N TYR A 198 20.79 -9.87 -0.18
CA TYR A 198 20.83 -11.34 -0.22
C TYR A 198 19.42 -11.99 -0.31
N ARG A 199 19.10 -12.55 -1.48
CA ARG A 199 17.93 -13.38 -1.92
C ARG A 199 17.10 -12.75 -3.04
#